data_AF-A0A1H1RKF3-F1
#
_entry.id   AF-A0A1H1RKF3-F1
#
_cell.length_a   1.000
_cell.length_b   1.000
_cell.length_c   1.000
_cell.angle_alpha   90.00
_cell.angle_beta   90.00
_cell.angle_gamma   90.00
#
_symmetry.space_group_name_H-M   'P 1'
#
loop_
_entity.id
_entity.type
_entity.pdbx_description
1 polymer ?
#
loop_
_entity_poly.entity_id
_entity_poly.type
_entity_poly.pdbx_seq_one_letter_code
_entity_poly.pdbx_strand_id
1 'polypeptide(L)'
;MSSHWPPSLSPASAIPRSSGRPTLVHPVIRRLKPNDRLIMEKGLLKTFGRAMPIGMTAATVLATIIAIADPNAWLVSTAVSLGVALVVTIAGNVPINSRTGRITEDAAPEGFIAMRRRWDVFQVVRASLQLLGFVLVAVGVVGLG
;
A
#
# COMPACT_ATOMS: atom_id res chain seq x y z
N MET A 1 29.34 -48.57 -15.75
CA MET A 1 30.06 -47.40 -15.18
C MET A 1 30.61 -46.61 -16.36
N SER A 2 30.43 -45.32 -16.59
CA SER A 2 29.55 -44.26 -16.09
C SER A 2 29.74 -43.10 -17.08
N SER A 3 28.66 -42.53 -17.56
CA SER A 3 28.61 -41.34 -18.44
C SER A 3 29.05 -40.09 -17.68
N HIS A 4 30.01 -39.32 -18.19
CA HIS A 4 30.30 -37.98 -17.68
C HIS A 4 30.37 -36.95 -18.81
N TRP A 5 29.25 -36.26 -19.00
CA TRP A 5 29.16 -34.96 -19.64
C TRP A 5 28.99 -33.92 -18.52
N PRO A 6 29.79 -32.83 -18.46
CA PRO A 6 29.56 -31.75 -17.50
C PRO A 6 28.45 -30.81 -18.00
N PRO A 7 27.59 -30.28 -17.10
CA PRO A 7 26.50 -29.39 -17.48
C PRO A 7 26.97 -27.95 -17.72
N SER A 8 26.30 -27.29 -18.66
CA SER A 8 26.47 -25.90 -19.09
C SER A 8 26.22 -24.88 -17.96
N LEU A 9 27.15 -23.94 -17.80
CA LEU A 9 26.96 -22.75 -16.98
C LEU A 9 26.29 -21.65 -17.81
N SER A 10 25.03 -21.34 -17.51
CA SER A 10 24.33 -20.14 -18.00
C SER A 10 24.48 -19.02 -16.96
N PRO A 11 25.07 -17.85 -17.28
CA PRO A 11 25.10 -16.72 -16.37
C PRO A 11 23.86 -15.85 -16.59
N ALA A 12 22.73 -16.24 -16.01
CA ALA A 12 21.55 -15.40 -15.93
C ALA A 12 21.19 -15.09 -14.47
N SER A 13 21.01 -13.79 -14.21
CA SER A 13 20.44 -13.17 -13.01
C SER A 13 21.40 -12.77 -11.89
N ALA A 14 22.09 -11.64 -12.10
CA ALA A 14 22.39 -10.70 -11.04
C ALA A 14 21.08 -10.37 -10.29
N ILE A 15 20.99 -10.78 -9.02
CA ILE A 15 19.87 -10.45 -8.14
C ILE A 15 19.98 -8.96 -7.78
N PRO A 16 19.01 -8.08 -8.15
CA PRO A 16 19.01 -6.72 -7.66
C PRO A 16 18.73 -6.73 -6.15
N ARG A 17 19.60 -6.10 -5.37
CA ARG A 17 19.44 -5.89 -3.93
C ARG A 17 18.10 -5.21 -3.66
N SER A 18 17.16 -5.91 -3.00
CA SER A 18 15.86 -5.37 -2.63
C SER A 18 16.01 -4.40 -1.46
N SER A 19 16.18 -3.10 -1.75
CA SER A 19 16.09 -2.02 -0.79
C SER A 19 14.63 -1.78 -0.38
N GLY A 20 14.38 -1.76 0.93
CA GLY A 20 13.15 -1.24 1.54
C GLY A 20 12.10 -2.29 1.89
N ARG A 21 12.22 -2.95 3.05
CA ARG A 21 11.10 -3.68 3.66
C ARG A 21 10.45 -2.77 4.70
N PRO A 22 9.23 -2.27 4.47
CA PRO A 22 8.46 -1.64 5.54
C PRO A 22 8.05 -2.74 6.53
N THR A 23 8.49 -2.64 7.77
CA THR A 23 8.50 -3.74 8.75
C THR A 23 7.22 -3.90 9.56
N LEU A 24 6.24 -2.99 9.50
CA LEU A 24 5.31 -2.88 10.62
C LEU A 24 3.97 -3.62 10.52
N VAL A 25 3.49 -4.00 9.34
CA VAL A 25 2.03 -4.22 9.23
C VAL A 25 1.58 -5.65 9.61
N HIS A 26 2.24 -6.74 9.17
CA HIS A 26 1.74 -8.10 9.49
C HIS A 26 2.83 -9.20 9.53
N PRO A 27 3.50 -9.44 10.67
CA PRO A 27 4.50 -10.50 10.80
C PRO A 27 3.92 -11.92 10.62
N VAL A 28 2.65 -12.14 10.94
CA VAL A 28 1.97 -13.44 10.81
C VAL A 28 1.58 -13.73 9.35
N ILE A 29 1.06 -12.74 8.62
CA ILE A 29 0.68 -12.90 7.20
C ILE A 29 1.88 -13.24 6.32
N ARG A 30 3.09 -12.77 6.69
CA ARG A 30 4.33 -13.11 5.96
C ARG A 30 4.70 -14.59 6.04
N ARG A 31 4.13 -15.33 6.99
CA ARG A 31 4.33 -16.78 7.14
C ARG A 31 3.34 -17.60 6.33
N LEU A 32 2.29 -16.99 5.79
CA LEU A 32 1.33 -17.68 4.95
C LEU A 32 1.98 -18.12 3.63
N LYS A 33 1.62 -19.32 3.18
CA LYS A 33 1.98 -19.77 1.83
C LYS A 33 1.32 -18.82 0.81
N PRO A 34 1.90 -18.65 -0.39
CA PRO A 34 1.37 -17.71 -1.39
C PRO A 34 -0.13 -17.86 -1.67
N ASN A 35 -0.64 -19.09 -1.74
CA ASN A 35 -2.06 -19.38 -1.98
C ASN A 35 -2.94 -18.95 -0.82
N ASP A 36 -2.56 -19.25 0.43
CA ASP A 36 -3.29 -18.82 1.63
C ASP A 36 -3.34 -17.29 1.72
N ARG A 37 -2.24 -16.63 1.36
CA ARG A 37 -2.19 -15.16 1.29
C ARG A 37 -3.14 -14.63 0.20
N LEU A 38 -3.21 -15.27 -0.97
CA LEU A 38 -4.14 -14.86 -2.03
C LEU A 38 -5.60 -14.96 -1.56
N ILE A 39 -6.00 -16.06 -0.92
CA ILE A 39 -7.36 -16.28 -0.39
C ILE A 39 -7.72 -15.18 0.62
N MET A 40 -6.83 -14.96 1.58
CA MET A 40 -7.01 -13.92 2.61
C MET A 40 -7.12 -12.52 1.99
N GLU A 41 -6.23 -12.15 1.06
CA GLU A 41 -6.26 -10.83 0.41
C GLU A 41 -7.56 -10.63 -0.40
N LYS A 42 -8.03 -11.65 -1.13
CA LYS A 42 -9.33 -11.60 -1.81
C LYS A 42 -10.49 -11.40 -0.82
N GLY A 43 -10.45 -12.08 0.33
CA GLY A 43 -11.43 -11.90 1.41
C GLY A 43 -11.44 -10.46 1.94
N LEU A 44 -10.27 -9.89 2.22
CA LEU A 44 -10.13 -8.50 2.67
C LEU A 44 -10.64 -7.50 1.62
N LEU A 45 -10.34 -7.73 0.35
CA LEU A 45 -10.82 -6.86 -0.74
C LEU A 45 -12.34 -6.88 -0.89
N LYS A 46 -12.98 -8.04 -0.69
CA LYS A 46 -14.44 -8.16 -0.75
C LYS A 46 -15.13 -7.32 0.34
N THR A 47 -14.57 -7.29 1.54
CA THR A 47 -15.15 -6.59 2.69
C THR A 47 -14.75 -5.12 2.73
N PHE A 48 -13.45 -4.80 2.60
CA PHE A 48 -12.93 -3.45 2.81
C PHE A 48 -12.71 -2.66 1.52
N GLY A 49 -12.70 -3.30 0.35
CA GLY A 49 -12.39 -2.66 -0.93
C GLY A 49 -13.37 -1.56 -1.34
N ARG A 50 -14.60 -1.58 -0.82
CA ARG A 50 -15.65 -0.58 -1.09
C ARG A 50 -15.76 0.52 -0.03
N ALA A 51 -15.64 0.15 1.25
CA ALA A 51 -15.82 1.11 2.35
C ALA A 51 -14.62 2.06 2.50
N MET A 52 -13.40 1.55 2.27
CA MET A 52 -12.17 2.29 2.58
C MET A 52 -11.95 3.56 1.72
N PRO A 53 -12.22 3.56 0.39
CA PRO A 53 -12.00 4.75 -0.44
C PRO A 53 -12.95 5.91 -0.09
N ILE A 54 -14.18 5.61 0.32
CA ILE A 54 -15.19 6.64 0.64
C ILE A 54 -14.73 7.48 1.83
N GLY A 55 -14.29 6.83 2.91
CA GLY A 55 -13.83 7.54 4.12
C GLY A 55 -12.60 8.41 3.86
N MET A 56 -11.63 7.93 3.07
CA MET A 56 -10.44 8.72 2.73
C MET A 56 -10.76 9.94 1.87
N THR A 57 -11.62 9.76 0.86
CA THR A 57 -12.05 10.88 0.02
C THR A 57 -12.83 11.89 0.85
N ALA A 58 -13.76 11.45 1.69
CA ALA A 58 -14.54 12.34 2.56
C ALA A 58 -13.62 13.13 3.52
N ALA A 59 -12.65 12.48 4.16
CA ALA A 59 -11.69 13.15 5.04
C ALA A 59 -10.85 14.20 4.30
N THR A 60 -10.40 13.88 3.08
CA THR A 60 -9.62 14.81 2.25
C THR A 60 -10.45 16.02 1.82
N VAL A 61 -11.71 15.79 1.40
CA VAL A 61 -12.65 16.86 1.04
C VAL A 61 -12.91 17.75 2.24
N LEU A 62 -13.21 17.17 3.41
CA LEU A 62 -13.49 17.94 4.62
C LEU A 62 -12.28 18.78 5.05
N ALA A 63 -11.08 18.19 5.05
CA ALA A 63 -9.84 18.93 5.36
C ALA A 63 -9.60 20.10 4.39
N THR A 64 -9.93 19.91 3.10
CA THR A 64 -9.83 20.96 2.08
C THR A 64 -10.84 22.09 2.34
N ILE A 65 -12.09 21.75 2.66
CA ILE A 65 -13.12 22.75 3.00
C ILE A 65 -12.68 23.57 4.21
N ILE A 66 -12.21 22.91 5.26
CA ILE A 66 -11.74 23.57 6.48
C ILE A 66 -10.56 24.52 6.18
N ALA A 67 -9.58 24.06 5.39
CA ALA A 67 -8.43 24.88 5.01
C ALA A 67 -8.78 26.09 4.14
N ILE A 68 -9.87 26.01 3.36
CA ILE A 68 -10.39 27.15 2.59
C ILE A 68 -11.14 28.13 3.50
N ALA A 69 -11.91 27.62 4.46
CA ALA A 69 -12.72 28.43 5.36
C ALA A 69 -11.87 29.18 6.40
N ASP A 70 -10.82 28.55 6.92
CA ASP A 70 -9.90 29.12 7.89
C ASP A 70 -8.44 28.82 7.48
N PRO A 71 -7.86 29.66 6.60
CA PRO A 71 -6.56 29.38 6.01
C PRO A 71 -5.43 29.59 7.03
N ASN A 72 -4.92 28.49 7.59
CA ASN A 72 -3.65 28.47 8.30
C ASN A 72 -2.72 27.39 7.76
N ALA A 73 -1.42 27.54 8.01
CA ALA A 73 -0.39 26.67 7.43
C ALA A 73 -0.58 25.20 7.83
N TRP A 74 -1.09 24.92 9.03
CA TRP A 74 -1.34 23.56 9.53
C TRP A 74 -2.52 22.88 8.82
N LEU A 75 -3.62 23.60 8.62
CA LEU A 75 -4.82 23.10 7.94
C LEU A 75 -4.57 22.92 6.43
N VAL A 76 -3.86 23.85 5.80
CA VAL A 76 -3.42 23.69 4.40
C VAL A 76 -2.50 22.47 4.26
N SER A 77 -1.52 22.32 5.15
CA SER A 77 -0.61 21.16 5.15
C SER A 77 -1.36 19.84 5.41
N THR A 78 -2.41 19.86 6.22
CA THR A 78 -3.32 18.72 6.42
C THR A 78 -3.97 18.32 5.10
N ALA A 79 -4.61 19.26 4.42
CA ALA A 79 -5.31 19.02 3.15
C ALA A 79 -4.34 18.47 2.09
N VAL A 80 -3.14 19.02 1.99
CA VAL A 80 -2.08 18.53 1.09
C VAL A 80 -1.67 17.11 1.47
N SER A 81 -1.37 16.83 2.75
CA SER A 81 -0.94 15.50 3.20
C SER A 81 -2.00 14.42 2.89
N LEU A 82 -3.27 14.70 3.21
CA LEU A 82 -4.37 13.79 2.91
C LEU A 82 -4.61 13.64 1.40
N GLY A 83 -4.49 14.73 0.64
CA GLY A 83 -4.58 14.71 -0.82
C GLY A 83 -3.51 13.83 -1.47
N VAL A 84 -2.25 13.97 -1.05
CA VAL A 84 -1.15 13.11 -1.52
C VAL A 84 -1.38 11.65 -1.11
N ALA A 85 -1.86 11.39 0.12
CA ALA A 85 -2.20 10.04 0.55
C ALA A 85 -3.29 9.41 -0.34
N LEU A 86 -4.31 10.20 -0.73
CA LEU A 86 -5.36 9.76 -1.64
C LEU A 86 -4.80 9.43 -3.04
N VAL A 87 -3.91 10.27 -3.57
CA VAL A 87 -3.22 10.01 -4.86
C VAL A 87 -2.41 8.72 -4.79
N VAL A 88 -1.60 8.51 -3.74
CA VAL A 88 -0.84 7.26 -3.52
C VAL A 88 -1.78 6.04 -3.51
N THR A 89 -2.95 6.19 -2.88
CA THR A 89 -3.95 5.12 -2.83
C THR A 89 -4.47 4.78 -4.22
N ILE A 90 -4.91 5.80 -4.98
CA ILE A 90 -5.56 5.62 -6.29
C ILE A 90 -4.56 5.15 -7.35
N ALA A 91 -3.33 5.67 -7.33
CA ALA A 91 -2.30 5.34 -8.32
C ALA A 91 -1.52 4.06 -7.96
N GLY A 92 -1.39 3.73 -6.67
CA GLY A 92 -0.56 2.63 -6.18
C GLY A 92 -1.38 1.43 -5.67
N ASN A 93 -2.14 1.64 -4.59
CA ASN A 93 -2.85 0.54 -3.92
C ASN A 93 -4.03 0.01 -4.73
N VAL A 94 -4.86 0.88 -5.31
CA VAL A 94 -6.10 0.50 -6.04
C VAL A 94 -5.81 -0.38 -7.26
N PRO A 95 -4.83 -0.09 -8.13
CA PRO A 95 -4.53 -0.93 -9.28
C PRO A 95 -4.06 -2.33 -8.86
N ILE A 96 -3.25 -2.43 -7.81
CA ILE A 96 -2.80 -3.72 -7.28
C ILE A 96 -3.96 -4.50 -6.64
N ASN A 97 -4.85 -3.82 -5.92
CA ASN A 97 -6.05 -4.42 -5.36
C ASN A 97 -6.97 -4.96 -6.48
N SER A 98 -7.16 -4.17 -7.54
CA SER A 98 -7.96 -4.57 -8.71
C SER A 98 -7.36 -5.79 -9.41
N ARG A 99 -6.03 -5.82 -9.61
CA ARG A 99 -5.33 -7.00 -10.14
C ARG A 99 -5.52 -8.22 -9.25
N THR A 100 -5.34 -8.06 -7.93
CA THR A 100 -5.50 -9.16 -6.96
C THR A 100 -6.92 -9.73 -6.98
N GLY A 101 -7.93 -8.87 -7.05
CA GLY A 101 -9.33 -9.29 -7.13
C GLY A 101 -9.74 -9.96 -8.45
N ARG A 102 -8.98 -9.73 -9.53
CA ARG A 102 -9.20 -10.32 -10.87
C ARG A 102 -8.51 -11.67 -11.08
N ILE A 103 -7.62 -12.09 -10.17
CA ILE A 103 -7.01 -13.42 -10.23
C ILE A 103 -8.14 -14.44 -10.10
N THR A 104 -8.33 -15.30 -11.10
CA THR A 104 -9.38 -16.33 -11.11
C THR A 104 -8.86 -17.69 -10.70
N GLU A 105 -7.55 -17.87 -10.73
CA GLU A 105 -6.87 -19.09 -10.34
C GLU A 105 -6.96 -19.32 -8.82
N ASP A 106 -7.00 -20.59 -8.44
CA ASP A 106 -6.95 -21.02 -7.03
C ASP A 106 -5.53 -20.91 -6.44
N ALA A 107 -4.51 -20.87 -7.31
CA ALA A 107 -3.12 -20.67 -6.94
C ALA A 107 -2.65 -19.24 -7.18
N ALA A 108 -1.75 -18.77 -6.33
CA ALA A 108 -1.09 -17.48 -6.51
C ALA A 108 -0.21 -17.50 -7.76
N PRO A 109 -0.43 -16.60 -8.73
CA PRO A 109 0.38 -16.55 -9.93
C PRO A 109 1.82 -16.14 -9.61
N GLU A 110 2.73 -16.46 -10.53
CA GLU A 110 4.12 -16.04 -10.41
C GLU A 110 4.22 -14.51 -10.24
N GLY A 111 5.08 -14.06 -9.33
CA GLY A 111 5.23 -12.63 -9.04
C GLY A 111 4.16 -12.03 -8.11
N PHE A 112 3.12 -12.78 -7.69
CA PHE A 112 2.10 -12.29 -6.75
C PHE A 112 2.72 -11.70 -5.48
N ILE A 113 3.71 -12.37 -4.89
CA ILE A 113 4.38 -11.90 -3.67
C ILE A 113 5.15 -10.59 -3.92
N ALA A 114 5.81 -10.45 -5.07
CA ALA A 114 6.50 -9.22 -5.44
C ALA A 114 5.51 -8.06 -5.61
N MET A 115 4.37 -8.31 -6.24
CA MET A 115 3.28 -7.34 -6.36
C MET A 115 2.75 -6.91 -4.98
N ARG A 116 2.52 -7.86 -4.05
CA ARG A 116 2.08 -7.55 -2.68
C ARG A 116 3.14 -6.78 -1.89
N ARG A 117 4.43 -7.04 -2.08
CA ARG A 117 5.49 -6.22 -1.46
C ARG A 117 5.44 -4.76 -1.93
N ARG A 118 5.17 -4.52 -3.21
CA ARG A 118 4.98 -3.16 -3.73
C ARG A 118 3.77 -2.48 -3.09
N TRP A 119 2.68 -3.23 -2.91
CA TRP A 119 1.51 -2.74 -2.18
C TRP A 119 1.84 -2.36 -0.74
N ASP A 120 2.65 -3.16 -0.03
CA ASP A 120 3.07 -2.89 1.35
C ASP A 120 3.82 -1.55 1.46
N VAL A 121 4.63 -1.19 0.45
CA VAL A 121 5.31 0.12 0.38
C VAL A 121 4.29 1.25 0.27
N PHE A 122 3.36 1.18 -0.69
CA PHE A 122 2.32 2.19 -0.84
C PHE A 122 1.42 2.29 0.41
N GLN A 123 1.13 1.16 1.04
CA GLN A 123 0.37 1.09 2.28
C GLN A 123 1.05 1.87 3.41
N VAL A 124 2.37 1.71 3.57
CA VAL A 124 3.12 2.44 4.60
C VAL A 124 3.21 3.93 4.27
N VAL A 125 3.54 4.29 3.03
CA VAL A 125 3.57 5.70 2.60
C VAL A 125 2.23 6.38 2.87
N ARG A 126 1.13 5.75 2.45
CA ARG A 126 -0.24 6.23 2.69
C ARG A 126 -0.52 6.40 4.18
N ALA A 127 -0.25 5.38 4.98
CA ALA A 127 -0.52 5.41 6.42
C ALA A 127 0.28 6.52 7.13
N SER A 128 1.54 6.72 6.75
CA SER A 128 2.38 7.80 7.28
C SER A 128 1.82 9.19 6.94
N LEU A 129 1.38 9.40 5.70
CA LEU A 129 0.77 10.68 5.29
C LEU A 129 -0.57 10.94 5.99
N GLN A 130 -1.37 9.91 6.23
CA GLN A 130 -2.62 10.01 6.98
C GLN A 130 -2.37 10.33 8.46
N LEU A 131 -1.39 9.67 9.07
CA LEU A 131 -0.97 9.97 10.44
C LEU A 131 -0.44 11.40 10.56
N LEU A 132 0.37 11.84 9.60
CA LEU A 132 0.85 13.22 9.54
C LEU A 132 -0.32 14.20 9.42
N GLY A 133 -1.26 13.96 8.50
CA GLY A 133 -2.46 14.79 8.34
C GLY A 133 -3.28 14.87 9.63
N PHE A 134 -3.43 13.74 10.34
CA PHE A 134 -4.11 13.72 11.64
C PHE A 134 -3.41 14.59 12.70
N VAL A 135 -2.08 14.52 12.80
CA VAL A 135 -1.32 15.37 13.74
C VAL A 135 -1.45 16.85 13.36
N LEU A 136 -1.33 17.18 12.08
CA LEU A 136 -1.42 18.56 11.58
C LEU A 136 -2.78 19.17 11.85
N VAL A 137 -3.88 18.44 11.64
CA VAL A 137 -5.23 18.96 11.92
C VAL A 137 -5.46 19.14 13.42
N ALA A 138 -4.94 18.23 14.26
CA ALA A 138 -5.03 18.38 15.71
C ALA A 138 -4.31 19.64 16.19
N VAL A 139 -3.09 19.89 15.69
CA VAL A 139 -2.31 21.11 15.99
C VAL A 139 -3.02 22.37 15.47
N GLY A 140 -3.51 22.32 14.23
CA GLY A 140 -4.17 23.46 13.57
C GLY A 140 -5.51 23.84 14.19
N VAL A 141 -6.25 22.89 14.77
CA VAL A 141 -7.53 23.14 15.45
C VAL A 141 -7.33 23.56 16.92
N VAL A 142 -6.32 23.01 17.61
CA VAL A 142 -6.04 23.36 19.01
C VAL A 142 -5.36 24.73 19.15
N GLY A 143 -4.92 25.35 18.05
CA GLY A 143 -4.37 26.70 18.04
C GLY A 143 -2.92 26.78 18.49
N LEU A 144 -2.12 25.72 18.27
CA LEU A 144 -0.67 25.77 18.46
C LEU A 144 0.05 26.44 17.27
N GLY A 145 -0.63 27.32 16.54
CA GLY A 145 -0.19 27.94 15.29
C GLY A 145 -0.58 29.41 15.18
#